data_AF-A0A0S4KUR8-F1
#
_entry.id   AF-A0A0S4KUR8-F1
#
_cell.length_a   1.000
_cell.length_b   1.000
_cell.length_c   1.000
_cell.angle_alpha   90.00
_cell.angle_beta   90.00
_cell.angle_gamma   90.00
#
_symmetry.space_group_name_H-M   'P 1'
#
loop_
_entity.id
_entity.type
_entity.pdbx_description
1 polymer ?
#
loop_
_entity_poly.entity_id
_entity_poly.type
_entity_poly.pdbx_seq_one_letter_code
_entity_poly.pdbx_strand_id
1 'polypeptide(L)'
;MTRPFMESDVEQAALAWLKTSGWPVAHGPDISPSGNTLTLALSQREREHYGEVVLAQRLRDALPPTLVSGKLRATEAINVPEAQRL
;
A
#
# COMPACT_ATOMS: atom_id res chain seq x y z
N MET A 1 17.64 -31.61 12.39
CA MET A 1 17.70 -31.31 10.95
C MET A 1 17.43 -29.83 10.77
N THR A 2 18.26 -29.11 10.02
CA THR A 2 18.09 -27.68 9.78
C THR A 2 17.20 -27.47 8.55
N ARG A 3 16.17 -26.62 8.66
CA ARG A 3 15.31 -26.27 7.52
C ARG A 3 16.15 -25.50 6.48
N PRO A 4 16.04 -25.81 5.17
CA PRO A 4 16.70 -25.02 4.14
C PRO A 4 16.15 -23.59 4.09
N PHE A 5 17.04 -22.65 3.82
CA PHE A 5 16.73 -21.24 3.61
C PHE A 5 16.02 -21.07 2.26
N MET A 6 14.89 -20.36 2.25
CA MET A 6 14.00 -20.21 1.09
C MET A 6 13.70 -18.73 0.79
N GLU A 7 13.09 -18.48 -0.36
CA GLU A 7 12.58 -17.14 -0.73
C GLU A 7 11.64 -16.57 0.33
N SER A 8 10.79 -17.41 0.93
CA SER A 8 9.88 -17.01 2.00
C SER A 8 10.62 -16.48 3.24
N ASP A 9 11.85 -16.91 3.52
CA ASP A 9 12.65 -16.38 4.62
C ASP A 9 13.08 -14.94 4.37
N VAL A 10 13.53 -14.66 3.14
CA VAL A 10 13.92 -13.31 2.71
C VAL A 10 12.69 -12.40 2.65
N GLU A 11 11.57 -12.89 2.11
CA GLU A 11 10.32 -12.15 2.01
C GLU A 11 9.84 -11.71 3.41
N GLN A 12 9.77 -12.63 4.37
CA GLN A 12 9.32 -12.30 5.72
C GLN A 12 10.25 -11.29 6.42
N ALA A 13 11.56 -11.43 6.24
CA ALA A 13 12.53 -10.47 6.77
C ALA A 13 12.36 -9.07 6.14
N ALA A 14 12.14 -8.99 4.83
CA ALA A 14 11.91 -7.74 4.12
C ALA A 14 10.60 -7.06 4.55
N LEU A 15 9.50 -7.82 4.65
CA LEU A 15 8.22 -7.31 5.14
C LEU A 15 8.31 -6.79 6.57
N ALA A 16 9.04 -7.49 7.45
CA ALA A 16 9.28 -7.04 8.82
C ALA A 16 10.05 -5.70 8.83
N TRP A 17 11.11 -5.57 8.03
CA TRP A 17 11.88 -4.34 7.92
C TRP A 17 11.03 -3.16 7.41
N LEU A 18 10.24 -3.36 6.36
CA LEU A 18 9.33 -2.35 5.83
C LEU A 18 8.32 -1.88 6.87
N LYS A 19 7.71 -2.82 7.60
CA LYS A 19 6.77 -2.52 8.68
C LYS A 19 7.41 -1.69 9.79
N THR A 20 8.63 -2.03 10.21
CA THR A 20 9.36 -1.23 11.21
C THR A 20 9.78 0.15 10.71
N SER A 21 9.89 0.32 9.38
CA SER A 21 10.19 1.59 8.73
C SER A 21 8.94 2.45 8.48
N GLY A 22 7.79 2.07 9.04
CA GLY A 22 6.53 2.81 8.93
C GLY A 22 5.68 2.46 7.72
N TRP A 23 6.08 1.49 6.89
CA TRP A 23 5.29 1.09 5.73
C TRP A 23 4.16 0.12 6.09
N PRO A 24 2.93 0.36 5.63
CA PRO A 24 1.86 -0.64 5.75
C PRO A 24 2.14 -1.85 4.85
N VAL A 25 1.88 -3.05 5.38
CA VAL A 25 1.98 -4.31 4.64
C VAL A 25 0.56 -4.85 4.42
N ALA A 26 0.26 -5.31 3.20
CA ALA A 26 -1.01 -5.93 2.83
C ALA A 26 -0.73 -7.21 2.00
N HIS A 27 -1.60 -8.22 2.09
CA HIS A 27 -1.46 -9.44 1.32
C HIS A 27 -2.20 -9.34 -0.01
N GLY A 28 -1.68 -10.01 -1.05
CA GLY A 28 -2.23 -10.00 -2.40
C GLY A 28 -3.74 -10.24 -2.47
N PRO A 29 -4.29 -11.29 -1.80
CA PRO A 29 -5.74 -11.54 -1.80
C PRO A 29 -6.59 -10.40 -1.22
N ASP A 30 -6.03 -9.62 -0.29
CA ASP A 30 -6.75 -8.51 0.34
C ASP A 30 -6.89 -7.30 -0.60
N ILE A 31 -6.00 -7.17 -1.59
CA ILE A 31 -5.99 -6.05 -2.54
C ILE A 31 -6.25 -6.49 -3.99
N SER A 32 -6.51 -7.77 -4.21
CA SER A 32 -6.67 -8.37 -5.54
C SER A 32 -8.06 -8.15 -6.12
N PRO A 33 -8.20 -8.05 -7.46
CA PRO A 33 -9.50 -8.10 -8.16
C PRO A 33 -10.35 -9.33 -7.87
N SER A 34 -9.75 -10.43 -7.43
CA SER A 34 -10.48 -11.65 -7.10
C SER A 34 -10.95 -11.69 -5.64
N GLY A 35 -10.46 -10.76 -4.81
CA GLY A 35 -10.70 -10.73 -3.36
C GLY A 35 -10.12 -11.95 -2.64
N ASN A 36 -10.33 -12.01 -1.32
CA ASN A 36 -10.05 -13.20 -0.55
C ASN A 36 -11.21 -14.22 -0.68
N THR A 37 -10.90 -15.51 -0.65
CA THR A 37 -11.90 -16.59 -0.84
C THR A 37 -12.88 -16.72 0.34
N LEU A 38 -12.62 -16.05 1.47
CA LEU A 38 -13.35 -16.21 2.73
C LEU A 38 -14.30 -15.05 3.05
N THR A 39 -14.30 -13.97 2.27
CA THR A 39 -15.10 -12.76 2.50
C THR A 39 -15.88 -12.43 1.24
N LEU A 40 -17.12 -11.94 1.37
CA LEU A 40 -17.94 -11.51 0.24
C LEU A 40 -17.17 -10.47 -0.60
N ALA A 41 -16.66 -10.90 -1.74
CA ALA A 41 -15.64 -10.24 -2.56
C ALA A 41 -16.00 -8.81 -3.01
N LEU A 42 -17.22 -8.33 -2.80
CA LEU A 42 -17.64 -7.02 -3.32
C LEU A 42 -17.16 -5.82 -2.48
N SER A 43 -16.74 -6.00 -1.23
CA SER A 43 -16.51 -4.86 -0.31
C SER A 43 -15.06 -4.53 0.04
N GLN A 44 -14.10 -5.41 -0.28
CA GLN A 44 -12.69 -5.23 0.11
C GLN A 44 -11.70 -5.17 -1.06
N ARG A 45 -12.20 -5.17 -2.31
CA ARG A 45 -11.32 -5.12 -3.49
C ARG A 45 -10.80 -3.70 -3.71
N GLU A 46 -9.48 -3.53 -3.60
CA GLU A 46 -8.83 -2.26 -3.93
C GLU A 46 -8.49 -2.12 -5.42
N ARG A 47 -8.47 -3.23 -6.15
CA ARG A 47 -8.25 -3.30 -7.60
C ARG A 47 -9.48 -3.90 -8.29
N GLU A 48 -9.79 -3.37 -9.46
CA GLU A 48 -10.74 -3.94 -10.41
C GLU A 48 -10.05 -4.92 -11.37
N HIS A 49 -8.76 -4.68 -11.70
CA HIS A 49 -8.01 -5.47 -12.68
C HIS A 49 -6.55 -5.69 -12.26
N TYR A 50 -5.94 -6.81 -12.68
CA TYR A 50 -4.53 -7.11 -12.35
C TYR A 50 -3.51 -6.20 -13.06
N GLY A 51 -3.93 -5.47 -14.09
CA GLY A 51 -3.11 -4.47 -14.79
C GLY A 51 -2.97 -3.15 -14.03
N GLU A 52 -3.68 -2.96 -12.92
CA GLU A 52 -3.60 -1.74 -12.12
C GLU A 52 -2.34 -1.73 -11.25
N VAL A 53 -1.38 -0.90 -11.66
CA VAL A 53 -0.11 -0.70 -10.94
C VAL A 53 -0.24 0.31 -9.79
N VAL A 54 -1.27 1.17 -9.83
CA VAL A 54 -1.56 2.17 -8.79
C VAL A 54 -2.83 1.77 -8.04
N LEU A 55 -2.75 1.75 -6.71
CA LEU A 55 -3.93 1.64 -5.84
C LEU A 55 -4.54 3.04 -5.65
N ALA A 56 -5.48 3.39 -6.53
CA ALA A 56 -5.97 4.77 -6.66
C ALA A 56 -6.60 5.34 -5.37
N GLN A 57 -7.30 4.51 -4.59
CA GLN A 57 -7.90 4.95 -3.33
C GLN A 57 -6.82 5.26 -2.28
N ARG A 58 -5.86 4.35 -2.09
CA ARG A 58 -4.74 4.58 -1.16
C ARG A 58 -3.91 5.80 -1.52
N LEU A 59 -3.70 6.03 -2.82
CA LEU A 59 -3.03 7.25 -3.28
C LEU A 59 -3.85 8.47 -2.87
N ARG A 60 -5.16 8.49 -3.15
CA ARG A 60 -6.04 9.61 -2.77
C ARG A 60 -6.04 9.86 -1.26
N ASP A 61 -6.09 8.80 -0.45
CA ASP A 61 -6.07 8.89 1.02
C ASP A 61 -4.73 9.39 1.57
N ALA A 62 -3.63 9.13 0.85
CA ALA A 62 -2.30 9.59 1.22
C ALA A 62 -2.00 11.04 0.77
N LEU A 63 -2.79 11.61 -0.14
CA LEU A 63 -2.59 12.98 -0.59
C LEU A 63 -3.26 13.97 0.38
N PRO A 64 -2.57 15.04 0.80
CA PRO A 64 -3.19 16.06 1.63
C PRO A 64 -4.36 16.74 0.89
N PRO A 65 -5.44 17.12 1.59
CA PRO A 65 -6.62 17.75 0.98
C PRO A 65 -6.29 18.99 0.14
N THR A 66 -5.23 19.71 0.49
CA THR A 66 -4.74 20.90 -0.21
C THR A 66 -4.12 20.59 -1.57
N LEU A 67 -3.49 19.42 -1.74
CA LEU A 67 -3.08 18.93 -3.06
C LEU A 67 -4.31 18.56 -3.90
N VAL A 68 -5.25 17.84 -3.29
CA VAL A 68 -6.47 17.38 -3.97
C VAL A 68 -7.34 18.57 -4.42
N SER A 69 -7.40 19.63 -3.61
CA SER A 69 -8.14 20.85 -3.94
C SER A 69 -7.37 21.82 -4.86
N GLY A 70 -6.17 21.46 -5.32
CA GLY A 70 -5.32 22.31 -6.16
C GLY A 70 -4.73 23.55 -5.48
N LYS A 71 -4.81 23.65 -4.16
CA LYS A 71 -4.24 24.75 -3.36
C LYS A 71 -2.73 24.61 -3.15
N LEU A 72 -2.21 23.38 -3.28
CA LEU A 72 -0.79 23.08 -3.38
C LEU A 72 -0.53 22.44 -4.75
N ARG A 73 0.62 22.76 -5.38
CA ARG A 73 1.04 22.02 -6.58
C ARG A 73 1.74 20.73 -6.18
N ALA A 74 1.60 19.70 -7.01
CA ALA A 74 2.24 18.40 -6.78
C ALA A 74 3.77 18.52 -6.56
N THR A 75 4.43 19.42 -7.29
CA THR A 75 5.86 19.71 -7.17
C THR A 75 6.26 20.30 -5.81
N GLU A 76 5.34 20.99 -5.14
CA GLU A 76 5.57 21.63 -3.84
C GLU A 76 5.35 20.63 -2.69
N ALA A 77 4.43 19.68 -2.88
CA ALA A 77 4.12 18.67 -1.86
C ALA A 77 5.19 17.59 -1.67
N ILE A 78 6.05 17.35 -2.66
CA ILE A 78 7.16 16.40 -2.55
C ILE A 78 8.16 16.86 -1.47
N ASN A 79 8.23 18.16 -1.18
CA ASN A 79 9.12 18.76 -0.18
C ASN A 79 8.44 19.14 1.14
N VAL A 80 7.17 18.79 1.37
CA VAL A 80 6.50 19.08 2.64
C VAL A 80 7.06 18.17 3.74
N PRO A 81 7.65 18.72 4.82
CA PRO A 81 8.18 17.93 5.92
C PRO A 81 7.09 17.08 6.56
N GLU A 82 7.44 15.87 6.98
CA GLU A 82 6.53 14.87 7.57
C GLU A 82 5.67 15.44 8.72
N ALA A 83 6.22 16.40 9.48
CA ALA A 83 5.55 17.09 10.58
C ALA A 83 4.33 17.94 10.18
N GLN A 84 4.11 18.22 8.88
CA GLN A 84 3.02 19.06 8.37
C GLN A 84 1.97 18.28 7.56
N ARG A 85 2.00 16.94 7.59
CA ARG A 85 1.02 16.09 6.90
C ARG A 85 -0.26 15.79 7.71
N LEU A 86 -0.49 16.50 8.82
CA LEU A 86 -1.68 16.37 9.69
C LEU A 86 -2.62 17.57 9.55
#